data_AF-A0A5S3VS06-F1
#
_entry.id   AF-A0A5S3VS06-F1
#
_cell.length_a   1.000
_cell.length_b   1.000
_cell.length_c   1.000
_cell.angle_alpha   90.00
_cell.angle_beta   90.00
_cell.angle_gamma   90.00
#
_symmetry.space_group_name_H-M   'P 1'
#
loop_
_entity.id
_entity.type
_entity.pdbx_description
1 polymer ?
#
loop_
_entity_poly.entity_id
_entity_poly.type
_entity_poly.pdbx_seq_one_letter_code
_entity_poly.pdbx_strand_id
1 'polypeptide(L)'
;LVVPKLNQIVEYPTGREYTVTPKVMKLLLVLVDAKPEPLSIDNLVELVWHPKVVSDNSFYQAVAQLRKILNTDPQYEEYIE
;
A
#
# COMPACT_ATOMS: atom_id res chain seq x y z
N LEU A 1 0.19 8.56 -10.69
CA LEU A 1 1.50 9.13 -10.27
C LEU A 1 1.64 8.97 -8.76
N VAL A 2 2.80 8.56 -8.25
CA VAL A 2 3.07 8.47 -6.80
C VAL A 2 4.10 9.54 -6.43
N VAL A 3 3.81 10.35 -5.40
CA VAL A 3 4.73 11.37 -4.87
C VAL A 3 5.05 11.05 -3.41
N PRO A 4 6.09 10.21 -3.17
CA PRO A 4 6.33 9.66 -1.83
C PRO A 4 6.68 10.71 -0.78
N LYS A 5 7.44 11.75 -1.16
CA LYS A 5 7.83 12.83 -0.24
C LYS A 5 6.64 13.58 0.37
N LEU A 6 5.48 13.55 -0.30
CA LEU A 6 4.26 14.22 0.15
C LEU A 6 3.20 13.23 0.67
N ASN A 7 3.48 11.93 0.67
CA ASN A 7 2.49 10.88 0.94
C ASN A 7 1.22 11.02 0.08
N GLN A 8 1.40 11.38 -1.19
CA GLN A 8 0.30 11.57 -2.13
C GLN A 8 0.34 10.51 -3.23
N ILE A 9 -0.84 9.99 -3.54
CA ILE A 9 -1.11 9.08 -4.66
C ILE A 9 -2.12 9.79 -5.56
N VAL A 10 -1.78 9.92 -6.84
CA VAL A 10 -2.67 10.48 -7.85
C VAL A 10 -3.09 9.37 -8.80
N GLU A 11 -4.38 9.10 -8.84
CA GLU A 11 -5.01 8.16 -9.75
C GLU A 11 -5.00 8.72 -11.19
N TYR A 12 -4.80 7.83 -12.17
CA TYR A 12 -4.86 8.16 -13.58
C TYR A 12 -5.93 7.28 -14.24
N PRO A 13 -6.77 7.81 -15.16
CA PRO A 13 -6.73 9.15 -15.75
C PRO A 13 -7.53 10.22 -15.00
N THR A 14 -8.26 9.86 -13.94
CA THR A 14 -9.18 10.75 -13.21
C THR A 14 -8.49 11.97 -12.59
N GLY A 15 -7.20 11.86 -12.28
CA GLY A 15 -6.44 12.89 -11.58
C GLY A 15 -6.79 12.99 -10.09
N ARG A 16 -7.52 12.01 -9.54
CA ARG A 16 -7.96 12.03 -8.15
C ARG A 16 -6.78 11.85 -7.20
N GLU A 17 -6.64 12.76 -6.25
CA GLU A 17 -5.56 12.75 -5.27
C GLU A 17 -6.00 12.08 -3.96
N TYR A 18 -5.11 11.25 -3.41
CA TYR A 18 -5.26 10.59 -2.13
C TYR A 18 -4.06 10.91 -1.24
N THR A 19 -4.32 11.55 -0.11
CA THR A 19 -3.33 11.73 0.96
C THR A 19 -3.36 10.51 1.86
N VAL A 20 -2.22 9.84 1.99
CA VAL A 20 -2.07 8.65 2.84
C VAL A 20 -1.13 8.90 4.00
N THR A 21 -1.13 8.00 4.98
CA THR A 21 -0.14 8.07 6.06
C THR A 21 1.25 7.67 5.53
N PRO A 22 2.35 8.11 6.17
CA PRO A 22 3.71 7.70 5.79
C PRO A 22 3.90 6.18 5.77
N LYS A 23 3.19 5.45 6.63
CA LYS A 23 3.25 3.98 6.68
C LYS A 23 2.63 3.33 5.44
N VAL A 24 1.47 3.84 5.01
CA VAL A 24 0.80 3.36 3.79
C VAL A 24 1.62 3.69 2.55
N MET A 25 2.24 4.88 2.51
CA MET A 25 3.17 5.22 1.44
C MET A 25 4.40 4.29 1.43
N LYS A 26 4.98 4.01 2.60
CA LYS A 26 6.11 3.07 2.71
C LYS A 26 5.73 1.65 2.28
N LEU A 27 4.53 1.18 2.64
CA LEU A 27 3.99 -0.10 2.18
C LEU A 27 3.89 -0.15 0.65
N LEU A 28 3.36 0.90 0.02
CA LEU A 28 3.27 0.99 -1.43
C LEU A 28 4.66 0.93 -2.08
N LEU A 29 5.65 1.64 -1.53
CA LEU A 29 7.02 1.62 -2.06
C LEU A 29 7.64 0.23 -1.97
N VAL A 30 7.48 -0.47 -0.85
CA VAL A 30 7.99 -1.84 -0.67
C VAL A 30 7.38 -2.79 -1.67
N LEU A 31 6.07 -2.68 -1.94
CA LEU A 31 5.38 -3.52 -2.92
C LEU A 31 5.84 -3.22 -4.37
N VAL A 32 6.16 -1.97 -4.68
CA VAL A 32 6.70 -1.58 -6.00
C VAL A 32 8.11 -2.13 -6.19
N ASP A 33 8.94 -2.09 -5.14
CA ASP A 33 10.34 -2.53 -5.18
C ASP A 33 10.48 -4.06 -5.21
N ALA A 34 9.50 -4.80 -4.67
CA ALA A 34 9.57 -6.25 -4.51
C ALA A 34 9.25 -7.09 -5.76
N LYS A 35 9.00 -6.49 -6.93
CA LYS A 35 8.63 -7.28 -8.13
C LYS A 35 9.79 -8.19 -8.60
N PRO A 36 9.55 -9.48 -8.96
CA PRO A 36 8.28 -10.23 -9.04
C PRO A 36 8.08 -11.31 -7.97
N GLU A 37 8.82 -11.28 -6.86
CA GLU A 37 8.72 -12.34 -5.83
C GLU A 37 7.54 -12.10 -4.89
N PRO A 38 6.77 -13.15 -4.53
CA PRO A 38 5.69 -13.02 -3.56
C PRO A 38 6.27 -12.68 -2.18
N LEU A 39 5.92 -11.51 -1.65
CA LEU A 39 6.25 -11.13 -0.28
C LEU A 39 5.27 -11.75 0.71
N SER A 40 5.79 -12.41 1.75
CA SER A 40 4.98 -12.83 2.90
C SER A 40 4.55 -11.64 3.74
N ILE A 41 3.49 -11.83 4.53
CA ILE A 41 3.01 -10.83 5.50
C ILE A 41 4.13 -10.47 6.49
N ASP A 42 4.87 -11.46 7.00
CA ASP A 42 5.95 -11.23 7.96
C ASP A 42 7.06 -10.35 7.38
N ASN A 43 7.47 -10.60 6.14
CA ASN A 43 8.47 -9.77 5.43
C ASN A 43 7.96 -8.34 5.23
N LEU A 44 6.69 -8.17 4.88
CA LEU A 44 6.08 -6.84 4.73
C LEU A 44 6.03 -6.09 6.06
N VAL A 45 5.67 -6.77 7.15
CA VAL A 45 5.65 -6.20 8.49
C VAL A 45 7.06 -5.75 8.88
N GLU A 46 8.07 -6.57 8.65
CA GLU A 46 9.46 -6.24 8.93
C GLU A 46 9.94 -5.03 8.12
N LEU A 47 9.80 -5.05 6.80
CA LEU A 47 10.30 -3.99 5.92
C LEU A 47 9.65 -2.63 6.20
N VAL A 48 8.35 -2.62 6.52
CA VAL A 48 7.60 -1.37 6.69
C VAL A 48 7.62 -0.88 8.14
N TRP A 49 7.53 -1.76 9.14
CA TRP A 49 7.34 -1.37 10.55
C TRP A 49 8.54 -1.61 11.48
N HIS A 50 9.58 -2.37 11.08
CA HIS A 50 10.76 -2.56 11.93
C HIS A 50 11.44 -1.22 12.27
N PRO A 51 11.91 -1.01 13.53
CA PRO A 51 11.93 -1.93 14.69
C PRO A 51 10.68 -1.88 15.59
N LYS A 52 9.63 -1.13 15.22
CA LYS A 52 8.42 -1.00 16.06
C LYS A 52 7.48 -2.18 15.83
N VAL A 53 7.22 -2.94 16.90
CA VAL A 53 6.12 -3.91 16.94
C VAL A 53 4.80 -3.16 16.77
N VAL A 54 4.03 -3.49 15.75
CA VAL A 54 2.67 -2.99 15.56
C VAL A 54 1.66 -4.07 15.80
N SER A 55 0.46 -3.66 16.22
CA SER A 55 -0.68 -4.58 16.26
C SER A 55 -1.06 -4.99 14.84
N ASP A 56 -1.48 -6.24 14.68
CA ASP A 56 -1.99 -6.79 13.42
C ASP A 56 -3.06 -5.87 12.80
N ASN A 57 -3.91 -5.28 13.64
CA ASN A 57 -4.94 -4.32 13.23
C ASN A 57 -4.36 -3.12 12.46
N SER A 58 -3.20 -2.59 12.88
CA SER A 58 -2.57 -1.45 12.20
C SER A 58 -2.03 -1.82 10.82
N PHE A 59 -1.53 -3.04 10.67
CA PHE A 59 -1.08 -3.59 9.39
C PHE A 59 -2.27 -3.76 8.43
N TYR A 60 -3.29 -4.49 8.87
CA TYR A 60 -4.47 -4.76 8.04
C TYR A 60 -5.21 -3.48 7.65
N GLN A 61 -5.26 -2.46 8.51
CA GLN A 61 -5.83 -1.16 8.15
C GLN A 61 -5.03 -0.45 7.05
N ALA A 62 -3.70 -0.48 7.11
CA ALA A 62 -2.84 0.12 6.08
C ALA A 62 -3.01 -0.60 4.73
N VAL A 63 -3.08 -1.94 4.75
CA VAL A 63 -3.36 -2.76 3.56
C VAL A 63 -4.75 -2.46 3.01
N ALA A 64 -5.79 -2.39 3.85
CA ALA A 64 -7.15 -2.10 3.43
C ALA A 64 -7.29 -0.70 2.82
N GLN A 65 -6.63 0.30 3.41
CA GLN A 65 -6.60 1.66 2.86
C GLN A 65 -5.91 1.67 1.49
N LEU A 66 -4.78 0.97 1.36
CA LEU A 66 -4.06 0.89 0.10
C LEU A 66 -4.90 0.16 -0.97
N ARG A 67 -5.52 -0.97 -0.62
CA ARG A 67 -6.44 -1.70 -1.51
C ARG A 67 -7.58 -0.82 -1.97
N LYS A 68 -8.19 -0.03 -1.09
CA LYS A 68 -9.27 0.88 -1.47
C LYS A 68 -8.81 1.93 -2.49
N ILE A 69 -7.60 2.47 -2.35
CA ILE A 69 -7.04 3.49 -3.25
C ILE A 69 -6.64 2.86 -4.59
N LEU A 70 -6.00 1.70 -4.58
CA LEU A 70 -5.53 1.02 -5.79
C LEU A 70 -6.66 0.32 -6.55
N ASN A 71 -7.66 -0.20 -5.83
CA ASN A 71 -8.82 -0.90 -6.37
C ASN A 71 -10.03 0.03 -6.55
N THR A 72 -9.77 1.32 -6.82
CA THR A 72 -10.83 2.26 -7.25
C THR A 72 -11.19 2.06 -8.73
N ASP A 73 -10.63 1.03 -9.38
CA ASP A 73 -11.08 0.53 -10.66
C ASP A 73 -12.23 -0.48 -10.45
N PRO A 74 -13.49 -0.14 -10.74
CA PRO A 74 -14.63 -1.07 -10.61
C PRO A 74 -14.55 -2.27 -11.56
N GLN A 75 -13.50 -2.35 -12.39
CA GLN A 75 -13.35 -3.37 -13.42
C GLN A 75 -12.43 -4.53 -13.03
N TYR A 76 -11.68 -4.45 -11.91
CA TYR A 76 -10.74 -5.51 -11.51
C TYR A 76 -10.95 -5.99 -10.07
N GLU A 77 -12.08 -6.67 -9.83
CA GLU A 77 -12.19 -7.67 -8.76
C GLU A 77 -11.44 -8.94 -9.17
N GLU A 78 -10.10 -8.89 -9.26
CA GLU A 78 -9.32 -10.14 -9.21
C GLU A 78 -8.99 -10.44 -7.76
N TYR A 79 -9.89 -11.24 -7.17
CA TYR A 79 -9.65 -11.98 -5.95
C TYR A 79 -8.44 -12.90 -6.19
N ILE A 80 -7.37 -12.73 -5.41
CA ILE A 80 -6.26 -13.69 -5.38
C ILE A 80 -6.55 -14.64 -4.21
N GLU A 81 -6.99 -15.85 -4.54
CA GLU A 81 -7.07 -17.02 -3.65
C GLU A 81 -5.67 -17.58 -3.32
#